data_AF-A0A2D6K8G0-F1
#
_entry.id   AF-A0A2D6K8G0-F1
#
_cell.length_a   1.000
_cell.length_b   1.000
_cell.length_c   1.000
_cell.angle_alpha   90.00
_cell.angle_beta   90.00
_cell.angle_gamma   90.00
#
_symmetry.space_group_name_H-M   'P 1'
#
loop_
_entity.id
_entity.type
_entity.pdbx_description
1 polymer ?
#
loop_
_entity_poly.entity_id
_entity_poly.type
_entity_poly.pdbx_seq_one_letter_code
_entity_poly.pdbx_strand_id
1 'polypeptide(L)'
;MKCWPALLSIGLMGSPSWAAPAPEVRFYEQLTPTQERRLLLTPGSREPGCHNFPFRRQVHRVAQVRFSWCTLYPESDCPEERAYPVLWGRNKGYARFRNQPTIQLFPGAQWILSAKGNLPVGSWRCELEDR
;
A
#
# COMPACT_ATOMS: atom_id res chain seq x y z
N MET A 1 13.97 -43.65 -53.01
CA MET A 1 14.30 -42.99 -51.72
C MET A 1 13.56 -41.66 -51.71
N LYS A 2 12.52 -41.50 -50.87
CA LYS A 2 11.61 -40.34 -50.88
C LYS A 2 11.67 -39.70 -49.49
N CYS A 3 12.26 -38.52 -49.40
CA CYS A 3 12.41 -37.74 -48.17
C CYS A 3 11.06 -37.14 -47.75
N TRP A 4 10.68 -37.32 -46.49
CA TRP A 4 9.55 -36.63 -45.86
C TRP A 4 9.91 -35.19 -45.49
N PRO A 5 8.96 -34.23 -45.54
CA PRO A 5 9.17 -32.93 -44.94
C PRO A 5 8.91 -33.03 -43.43
N ALA A 6 9.89 -32.63 -42.63
CA ALA A 6 9.72 -32.42 -41.20
C ALA A 6 8.95 -31.12 -40.97
N LEU A 7 7.76 -31.22 -40.38
CA LEU A 7 6.99 -30.09 -39.89
C LEU A 7 7.69 -29.50 -38.66
N LEU A 8 8.42 -28.40 -38.87
CA LEU A 8 8.89 -27.51 -37.80
C LEU A 8 7.68 -26.84 -37.15
N SER A 9 7.19 -27.44 -36.09
CA SER A 9 6.22 -26.81 -35.19
C SER A 9 6.97 -25.75 -34.37
N ILE A 10 6.89 -24.49 -34.79
CA ILE A 10 7.35 -23.36 -33.99
C ILE A 10 6.38 -23.25 -32.81
N GLY A 11 6.81 -23.78 -31.65
CA GLY A 11 6.11 -23.56 -30.39
C GLY A 11 6.16 -22.08 -30.04
N LEU A 12 4.99 -21.44 -30.00
CA LEU A 12 4.80 -20.12 -29.40
C LEU A 12 5.17 -20.22 -27.92
N MET A 13 6.43 -19.92 -27.58
CA MET A 13 6.82 -19.60 -26.21
C MET A 13 6.12 -18.29 -25.85
N GLY A 14 4.95 -18.39 -25.22
CA GLY A 14 4.29 -17.25 -24.59
C GLY A 14 5.28 -16.61 -23.62
N SER A 15 5.69 -15.38 -23.88
CA SER A 15 6.53 -14.61 -22.96
C SER A 15 5.79 -14.51 -21.63
N PRO A 16 6.46 -14.73 -20.47
CA PRO A 16 5.81 -14.54 -19.19
C PRO A 16 5.33 -13.08 -19.12
N SER A 17 4.02 -12.87 -19.19
CA SER A 17 3.44 -11.55 -18.94
C SER A 17 3.74 -11.21 -17.48
N TRP A 18 4.72 -10.34 -17.24
CA TRP A 18 4.85 -9.68 -15.95
C TRP A 18 3.60 -8.81 -15.76
N ALA A 19 2.55 -9.40 -15.20
CA ALA A 19 1.37 -8.67 -14.78
C ALA A 19 1.84 -7.61 -13.77
N ALA A 20 1.42 -6.36 -13.99
CA ALA A 20 1.73 -5.28 -13.07
C ALA A 20 1.25 -5.66 -11.65
N PRO A 21 1.99 -5.30 -10.60
CA PRO A 21 1.58 -5.61 -9.24
C PRO A 21 0.21 -4.99 -8.95
N ALA A 22 -0.67 -5.79 -8.35
CA ALA A 22 -1.98 -5.33 -7.91
C ALA A 22 -1.85 -4.20 -6.88
N PRO A 23 -2.86 -3.29 -6.80
CA PRO A 23 -2.96 -2.33 -5.71
C PRO A 23 -2.88 -3.02 -4.35
N GLU A 24 -2.12 -2.43 -3.43
CA GLU A 24 -1.99 -2.97 -2.07
C GLU A 24 -1.56 -1.87 -1.09
N VAL A 25 -2.22 -1.83 0.07
CA VAL A 25 -1.78 -1.07 1.25
C VAL A 25 -1.26 -2.04 2.31
N ARG A 26 -0.15 -1.66 2.95
CA ARG A 26 0.57 -2.44 3.96
C ARG A 26 0.83 -1.57 5.17
N PHE A 27 0.56 -2.11 6.34
CA PHE A 27 0.70 -1.42 7.61
C PHE A 27 1.82 -2.06 8.42
N TYR A 28 2.55 -1.24 9.17
CA TYR A 28 3.69 -1.68 9.96
C TYR A 28 3.57 -1.11 11.37
N GLU A 29 3.75 -1.98 12.35
CA GLU A 29 3.90 -1.63 13.75
C GLU A 29 5.38 -1.52 14.08
N GLN A 30 5.75 -0.47 14.81
CA GLN A 30 7.09 -0.32 15.34
C GLN A 30 7.19 -1.06 16.68
N LEU A 31 8.12 -2.01 16.76
CA LEU A 31 8.40 -2.77 17.99
C LEU A 31 9.52 -2.13 18.81
N THR A 32 10.54 -1.61 18.12
CA THR A 32 11.67 -0.88 18.70
C THR A 32 12.10 0.23 17.74
N PRO A 33 13.04 1.13 18.10
CA PRO A 33 13.54 2.16 17.18
C PRO A 33 14.09 1.64 15.85
N THR A 34 14.51 0.38 15.77
CA THR A 34 15.12 -0.23 14.57
C THR A 34 14.34 -1.42 14.02
N GLN A 35 13.28 -1.87 14.71
CA GLN A 35 12.50 -3.03 14.30
C GLN A 35 11.05 -2.67 14.06
N GLU A 36 10.56 -3.12 12.91
CA GLU A 36 9.15 -3.01 12.51
C GLU A 36 8.62 -4.38 12.12
N ARG A 37 7.32 -4.57 12.29
CA ARG A 37 6.59 -5.77 11.86
C ARG A 37 5.44 -5.37 10.96
N ARG A 38 5.34 -6.02 9.79
CA ARG A 38 4.16 -5.90 8.93
C ARG A 38 2.94 -6.50 9.64
N LEU A 39 1.85 -5.75 9.67
CA LEU A 39 0.56 -6.26 10.09
C LEU A 39 0.01 -7.22 9.03
N LEU A 40 -0.30 -8.44 9.46
CA LEU A 40 -0.94 -9.47 8.65
C LEU A 40 -2.46 -9.46 8.89
N LEU A 41 -3.16 -10.16 7.99
CA LEU A 41 -4.61 -10.31 8.00
C LEU A 41 -5.29 -8.94 7.99
N THR A 42 -5.08 -8.20 6.90
CA THR A 42 -5.70 -6.89 6.66
C THR A 42 -6.72 -7.03 5.53
N PRO A 43 -7.99 -7.37 5.84
CA PRO A 43 -9.06 -7.50 4.85
C PRO A 43 -9.20 -6.22 4.04
N GLY A 44 -9.50 -6.29 2.74
CA GLY A 44 -9.64 -5.09 1.91
C GLY A 44 -8.33 -4.36 1.57
N SER A 45 -7.17 -4.87 1.99
CA SER A 45 -5.86 -4.24 1.70
C SER A 45 -5.51 -4.10 0.22
N ARG A 46 -6.25 -4.75 -0.68
CA ARG A 46 -6.05 -4.68 -2.14
C ARG A 46 -7.26 -4.11 -2.88
N GLU A 47 -8.27 -3.65 -2.15
CA GLU A 47 -9.53 -3.15 -2.69
C GLU A 47 -9.63 -1.64 -2.43
N PRO A 48 -10.18 -0.85 -3.37
CA PRO A 48 -10.50 0.54 -3.11
C PRO A 48 -11.67 0.67 -2.13
N GLY A 49 -11.93 1.90 -1.69
CA GLY A 49 -12.99 2.23 -0.75
C GLY A 49 -12.55 2.23 0.72
N CYS A 50 -13.53 2.33 1.60
CA CYS A 50 -13.34 2.36 3.05
C CYS A 50 -13.34 0.94 3.64
N HIS A 51 -12.32 0.63 4.44
CA HIS A 51 -12.14 -0.67 5.07
C HIS A 51 -11.85 -0.50 6.56
N ASN A 52 -12.48 -1.36 7.37
CA ASN A 52 -12.30 -1.40 8.81
C ASN A 52 -11.29 -2.46 9.20
N PHE A 53 -10.48 -2.17 10.21
CA PHE A 53 -9.82 -3.25 10.94
C PHE A 53 -10.85 -3.94 11.83
N PRO A 54 -10.83 -5.29 11.95
CA PRO A 54 -11.68 -5.99 12.91
C PRO A 54 -11.48 -5.53 14.36
N PHE A 55 -10.24 -5.12 14.69
CA PHE A 55 -9.87 -4.46 15.94
C PHE A 55 -8.87 -3.37 15.63
N ARG A 56 -8.90 -2.24 16.35
CA ARG A 56 -7.93 -1.15 16.15
C ARG A 56 -6.49 -1.69 16.19
N ARG A 57 -5.69 -1.35 15.21
CA ARG A 57 -4.30 -1.82 15.09
C ARG A 57 -3.31 -0.69 15.36
N GLN A 58 -2.20 -1.03 16.01
CA GLN A 58 -1.09 -0.11 16.23
C GLN A 58 -0.28 0.04 14.95
N VAL A 59 -0.23 1.25 14.40
CA VAL A 59 0.44 1.55 13.13
C VAL A 59 1.43 2.68 13.33
N HIS A 60 2.67 2.46 12.89
CA HIS A 60 3.72 3.48 12.81
C HIS A 60 3.96 3.92 11.37
N ARG A 61 4.03 2.96 10.44
CA ARG A 61 4.36 3.20 9.03
C ARG A 61 3.36 2.55 8.10
N VAL A 62 3.12 3.19 6.96
CA VAL A 62 2.27 2.70 5.89
C VAL A 62 3.07 2.68 4.59
N ALA A 63 2.87 1.62 3.83
CA ALA A 63 3.27 1.54 2.43
C ALA A 63 2.02 1.33 1.58
N GLN A 64 1.89 2.06 0.49
CA GLN A 64 0.85 1.78 -0.50
C GLN A 64 1.47 1.74 -1.90
N VAL A 65 0.96 0.84 -2.73
CA VAL A 65 1.31 0.73 -4.13
C VAL A 65 0.05 0.80 -4.98
N ARG A 66 0.13 1.55 -6.08
CA ARG A 66 -0.85 1.57 -7.19
C ARG A 66 -2.28 2.00 -6.83
N PHE A 67 -2.52 2.46 -5.60
CA PHE A 67 -3.65 3.34 -5.29
C PHE A 67 -3.26 4.79 -5.60
N SER A 68 -4.21 5.63 -6.01
CA SER A 68 -3.96 7.06 -6.19
C SER A 68 -3.57 7.71 -4.88
N TRP A 69 -4.34 7.41 -3.83
CA TRP A 69 -4.05 7.83 -2.47
C TRP A 69 -4.73 6.88 -1.49
N CYS A 70 -4.25 6.89 -0.25
CA CYS A 70 -4.96 6.32 0.89
C CYS A 70 -5.07 7.37 2.01
N THR A 71 -5.95 7.15 2.98
CA THR A 71 -6.10 7.93 4.21
C THR A 71 -6.38 6.99 5.37
N LEU A 72 -5.88 7.31 6.56
CA LEU A 72 -6.03 6.50 7.78
C LEU A 72 -6.85 7.25 8.81
N TYR A 73 -7.59 6.51 9.63
CA TYR A 73 -8.51 7.08 10.62
C TYR A 73 -8.40 6.38 11.98
N PRO A 74 -8.59 7.10 13.11
CA PRO A 74 -8.59 6.52 14.46
C PRO A 74 -9.77 5.59 14.73
N GLU A 75 -10.86 5.80 14.00
CA GLU A 75 -12.15 5.14 14.19
C GLU A 75 -12.54 4.34 12.95
N SER A 76 -13.59 3.53 13.10
CA SER A 76 -14.21 2.79 12.01
C SER A 76 -14.93 3.73 11.05
N ASP A 77 -15.20 3.25 9.84
CA ASP A 77 -16.08 3.87 8.84
C ASP A 77 -15.55 5.15 8.19
N CYS A 78 -14.23 5.36 8.26
CA CYS A 78 -13.50 6.43 7.59
C CYS A 78 -14.08 7.86 7.81
N PRO A 79 -14.19 8.33 9.06
CA PRO A 79 -14.68 9.68 9.36
C PRO A 79 -13.69 10.73 8.86
N GLU A 80 -14.04 11.42 7.77
CA GLU A 80 -13.15 12.32 7.03
C GLU A 80 -12.58 13.43 7.92
N GLU A 81 -13.36 13.93 8.87
CA GLU A 81 -12.97 14.98 9.82
C GLU A 81 -11.94 14.52 10.86
N ARG A 82 -11.70 13.20 10.99
CA ARG A 82 -10.72 12.62 11.92
C ARG A 82 -9.55 11.95 11.20
N ALA A 83 -9.31 12.26 9.93
CA ALA A 83 -8.17 11.73 9.19
C ALA A 83 -6.84 12.00 9.91
N TYR A 84 -6.01 10.96 10.03
CA TYR A 84 -4.67 11.13 10.58
C TYR A 84 -3.77 11.91 9.61
N PRO A 85 -3.04 12.94 10.11
CA PRO A 85 -1.93 13.49 9.36
C PRO A 85 -0.79 12.46 9.30
N VAL A 86 -0.18 12.33 8.13
CA VAL A 86 1.01 11.52 7.88
C VAL A 86 2.16 12.39 7.39
N LEU A 87 3.38 11.91 7.59
CA LEU A 87 4.61 12.55 7.14
C LEU A 87 5.35 11.61 6.18
N TRP A 88 5.99 12.18 5.16
CA TRP A 88 6.90 11.38 4.35
C TRP A 88 8.23 11.16 5.09
N GLY A 89 8.74 9.93 5.06
CA GLY A 89 10.02 9.55 5.66
C GLY A 89 11.25 10.21 5.01
N ARG A 90 12.45 9.84 5.47
CA ARG A 90 13.70 10.54 5.14
C ARG A 90 14.22 10.38 3.69
N ASN A 91 13.61 9.59 2.79
CA ASN A 91 14.13 9.40 1.42
C ASN A 91 13.69 10.44 0.39
N LYS A 92 14.42 10.51 -0.73
CA LYS A 92 14.33 11.54 -1.80
C LYS A 92 12.94 11.76 -2.44
N GLY A 93 12.03 10.79 -2.38
CA GLY A 93 10.63 10.97 -2.85
C GLY A 93 9.87 12.01 -2.01
N TYR A 94 8.84 12.65 -2.57
CA TYR A 94 7.87 13.48 -1.83
C TYR A 94 8.45 14.43 -0.76
N ALA A 95 9.61 15.05 -1.01
CA ALA A 95 10.34 15.83 -0.01
C ALA A 95 9.52 16.99 0.60
N ARG A 96 8.53 17.53 -0.13
CA ARG A 96 7.58 18.54 0.38
C ARG A 96 6.79 18.05 1.61
N PHE A 97 6.47 16.76 1.69
CA PHE A 97 5.69 16.17 2.78
C PHE A 97 6.55 15.71 3.98
N ARG A 98 7.88 15.93 3.92
CA ARG A 98 8.78 15.61 5.03
C ARG A 98 8.60 16.56 6.23
N ASN A 99 8.21 17.79 5.92
CA ASN A 99 7.99 18.88 6.88
C ASN A 99 6.55 19.43 6.84
N GLN A 100 5.71 18.93 5.93
CA GLN A 100 4.31 19.32 5.80
C GLN A 100 3.43 18.07 5.89
N PRO A 101 2.69 17.88 6.99
CA PRO A 101 1.78 16.76 7.11
C PRO A 101 0.68 16.82 6.04
N THR A 102 0.24 15.64 5.60
CA THR A 102 -0.88 15.47 4.66
C THR A 102 -1.81 14.38 5.17
N ILE A 103 -3.08 14.42 4.77
CA ILE A 103 -4.04 13.35 5.03
C ILE A 103 -4.08 12.30 3.91
N GLN A 104 -3.45 12.58 2.77
CA GLN A 104 -3.38 11.69 1.60
C GLN A 104 -2.00 11.03 1.46
N LEU A 105 -1.99 9.71 1.54
CA LEU A 105 -0.84 8.82 1.34
C LEU A 105 -0.72 8.43 -0.13
N PHE A 106 0.13 9.12 -0.89
CA PHE A 106 0.43 8.78 -2.29
C PHE A 106 1.31 7.52 -2.43
N PRO A 107 1.48 6.93 -3.63
CA PRO A 107 2.25 5.70 -3.80
C PRO A 107 3.65 5.82 -3.21
N GLY A 108 4.02 4.88 -2.34
CA GLY A 108 5.29 4.90 -1.64
C GLY A 108 5.30 4.07 -0.36
N ALA A 109 6.50 3.75 0.12
CA ALA A 109 6.70 2.82 1.23
C ALA A 109 7.02 3.50 2.58
N GLN A 110 7.03 4.83 2.67
CA GLN A 110 7.63 5.55 3.79
C GLN A 110 6.72 6.58 4.44
N TRP A 111 5.42 6.35 4.46
CA TRP A 111 4.52 7.21 5.20
C TRP A 111 4.58 6.89 6.69
N ILE A 112 5.03 7.85 7.48
CA ILE A 112 5.11 7.76 8.94
C ILE A 112 3.87 8.41 9.52
N LEU A 113 3.10 7.64 10.29
CA LEU A 113 1.87 8.09 10.94
C LEU A 113 2.17 8.92 12.19
N SER A 114 3.24 8.57 12.93
CA SER A 114 3.70 9.35 14.08
C SER A 114 5.20 9.17 14.30
N ALA A 115 5.91 10.28 14.44
CA ALA A 115 7.32 10.28 14.84
C ALA A 115 7.51 9.84 16.32
N LYS A 116 6.43 9.80 17.10
CA LYS A 116 6.46 9.44 18.54
C LYS A 116 6.16 7.96 18.81
N GLY A 117 5.91 7.16 17.77
CA GLY A 117 5.64 5.72 17.90
C GLY A 117 4.42 5.26 17.10
N ASN A 118 3.72 4.25 17.61
CA ASN A 118 2.51 3.72 17.00
C ASN A 118 1.28 4.56 17.38
N LEU A 119 0.31 4.65 16.47
CA LEU A 119 -1.04 5.16 16.74
C LEU A 119 -2.10 4.09 16.47
N PRO A 120 -3.21 4.09 17.23
CA PRO A 120 -4.32 3.16 16.99
C PRO A 120 -5.11 3.57 15.75
N VAL A 121 -5.23 2.68 14.78
CA VAL A 121 -5.97 2.90 13.52
C VAL A 121 -7.19 1.98 13.49
N GLY A 122 -8.37 2.56 13.27
CA GLY A 122 -9.64 1.85 13.17
C GLY A 122 -10.03 1.50 11.74
N SER A 123 -9.78 2.42 10.80
CA SER A 123 -10.11 2.22 9.38
C SER A 123 -9.13 2.95 8.46
N TRP A 124 -9.20 2.61 7.18
CA TRP A 124 -8.48 3.29 6.12
C TRP A 124 -9.34 3.34 4.85
N ARG A 125 -9.13 4.37 4.04
CA ARG A 125 -9.71 4.50 2.70
C ARG A 125 -8.58 4.51 1.68
N CYS A 126 -8.72 3.78 0.58
CA CYS A 126 -7.81 3.88 -0.56
C CYS A 126 -8.62 4.06 -1.84
N GLU A 127 -8.18 4.92 -2.74
CA GLU A 127 -8.86 5.15 -4.01
C GLU A 127 -7.97 4.81 -5.19
N LEU A 128 -8.59 4.35 -6.28
CA LEU A 128 -7.94 4.26 -7.58
C LEU A 128 -8.05 5.60 -8.32
N GLU A 129 -7.31 5.76 -9.40
CA GLU A 129 -7.50 6.91 -10.28
C GLU A 129 -8.80 6.66 -11.03
N ASP A 130 -9.74 7.59 -10.97
CA ASP A 130 -10.90 7.57 -11.86
C ASP A 130 -10.33 7.63 -13.29
N ARG A 131 -10.50 6.52 -14.02
CA ARG A 131 -10.10 6.40 -15.42
C ARG A 131 -11.19 6.92 -16.34
#